data_AF-A0A970T8N3-F1
#
_entry.id   AF-A0A970T8N3-F1
#
_cell.length_a   1.000
_cell.length_b   1.000
_cell.length_c   1.000
_cell.angle_alpha   90.00
_cell.angle_beta   90.00
_cell.angle_gamma   90.00
#
_symmetry.space_group_name_H-M   'P 1'
#
loop_
_entity.id
_entity.type
_entity.pdbx_description
1 polymer ?
#
loop_
_entity_poly.entity_id
_entity_poly.type
_entity_poly.pdbx_seq_one_letter_code
_entity_poly.pdbx_strand_id
1 'polypeptide(L)'
;MIKNFIQRIKGYTLIFFWTFIFLLTAVILFLILPGEPKFRYEYQKGFPWKHENLIAPFDFAILKTTEEFEKEKSDQLNQVAPYFAVDTTIASQKVAMLEADWYSISDSGQISQEVLNSLILPLKSLYEKGILQRSPETYKELEGKNEIRKRAGTAVEKRAVSDLFSEKTAYTLFTNTLKETAGKYPELDAAIKKLTPKNYIVANIEYDDLTTKKDIQEISANISPTRGMVKTGERILLEGEIVDDTKFQILESLKSS
;
A
#
# COMPACT_ATOMS: atom_id res chain seq x y z
N MET A 1 32.28 3.51 75.30
CA MET A 1 31.40 4.22 74.35
C MET A 1 32.17 4.82 73.16
N ILE A 2 33.32 5.48 73.38
CA ILE A 2 34.12 6.14 72.32
C ILE A 2 34.76 5.16 71.31
N LYS A 3 35.22 3.97 71.75
CA LYS A 3 35.80 2.95 70.84
C LYS A 3 34.82 2.44 69.78
N ASN A 4 33.56 2.19 70.15
CA ASN A 4 32.52 1.73 69.20
C ASN A 4 32.11 2.83 68.19
N PHE A 5 32.24 4.10 68.57
CA PHE A 5 31.93 5.23 67.70
C PHE A 5 33.03 5.45 66.65
N ILE A 6 34.30 5.38 67.06
CA ILE A 6 35.46 5.45 66.15
C ILE A 6 35.49 4.24 65.20
N GLN A 7 35.10 3.05 65.67
CA GLN A 7 35.03 1.85 64.85
C GLN A 7 33.91 1.91 63.81
N ARG A 8 32.75 2.52 64.14
CA ARG A 8 31.69 2.84 63.18
C ARG A 8 32.12 3.88 62.15
N ILE A 9 32.79 4.97 62.56
CA ILE A 9 33.31 6.00 61.65
C ILE A 9 34.33 5.41 60.66
N LYS A 10 35.24 4.55 61.12
CA LYS A 10 36.21 3.87 60.25
C LYS A 10 35.54 2.95 59.21
N GLY A 11 34.42 2.32 59.57
CA GLY A 11 33.62 1.50 58.65
C GLY A 11 32.98 2.33 57.52
N TYR A 12 32.41 3.50 57.84
CA TYR A 12 31.86 4.41 56.84
C TYR A 12 32.93 5.01 55.93
N THR A 13 34.10 5.36 56.46
CA THR A 13 35.23 5.84 55.63
C THR A 13 35.76 4.76 54.70
N LEU A 14 35.74 3.49 55.12
CA LEU A 14 36.08 2.35 54.27
C LEU A 14 35.07 2.19 53.14
N ILE A 15 33.77 2.15 53.44
CA ILE A 15 32.72 2.04 52.41
C ILE A 15 32.83 3.17 51.39
N PHE A 16 33.01 4.42 51.86
CA PHE A 16 33.14 5.58 50.98
C PHE A 16 34.39 5.49 50.08
N PHE A 17 35.52 5.00 50.63
CA PHE A 17 36.75 4.78 49.88
C PHE A 17 36.60 3.69 48.81
N TRP A 18 35.96 2.56 49.13
CA TRP A 18 35.71 1.48 48.16
C TRP A 18 34.72 1.93 47.07
N THR A 19 33.68 2.69 47.42
CA THR A 19 32.76 3.29 46.44
C THR A 19 33.47 4.30 45.55
N PHE A 20 34.36 5.12 46.11
CA PHE A 20 35.16 6.08 45.34
C PHE A 20 36.12 5.38 44.38
N ILE A 21 36.85 4.35 44.83
CA ILE A 21 37.72 3.54 43.97
C ILE A 21 36.91 2.90 42.85
N PHE A 22 35.74 2.32 43.16
CA PHE A 22 34.89 1.69 42.16
C PHE A 22 34.39 2.68 41.10
N LEU A 23 33.97 3.89 41.50
CA LEU A 23 33.58 4.95 40.57
C LEU A 23 34.78 5.43 39.73
N LEU A 24 35.94 5.60 40.35
CA LEU A 24 37.16 6.02 39.68
C LEU A 24 37.59 4.99 38.63
N THR A 25 37.58 3.70 38.98
CA THR A 25 37.91 2.63 38.03
C THR A 25 36.87 2.49 36.92
N ALA A 26 35.58 2.68 37.21
CA ALA A 26 34.54 2.68 36.19
C ALA A 26 34.72 3.82 35.16
N VAL A 27 35.09 5.03 35.62
CA VAL A 27 35.39 6.17 34.75
C VAL A 27 36.65 5.91 33.93
N ILE A 28 37.71 5.38 34.54
CA ILE A 28 38.95 5.03 33.83
C ILE A 28 38.68 3.98 32.76
N LEU A 29 37.90 2.93 33.06
CA LEU A 29 37.52 1.90 32.10
C LEU A 29 36.69 2.48 30.95
N PHE A 30 35.74 3.37 31.25
CA PHE A 30 34.95 4.06 30.23
C PHE A 30 35.81 4.91 29.29
N LEU A 31 36.84 5.58 29.80
CA LEU A 31 37.75 6.41 29.00
C LEU A 31 38.75 5.60 28.17
N ILE A 32 39.15 4.40 28.64
CA ILE A 32 40.07 3.51 27.92
C ILE A 32 39.35 2.73 26.81
N LEU A 33 38.03 2.53 26.93
CA LEU A 33 37.25 1.82 25.93
C LEU A 33 37.32 2.58 24.60
N PRO A 34 38.01 2.05 23.57
CA PRO A 34 38.06 2.71 22.28
C PRO A 34 36.64 2.77 21.73
N GLY A 35 36.21 3.96 21.29
CA GLY A 35 34.95 4.09 20.56
C GLY A 35 34.92 3.17 19.34
N GLU A 36 33.73 2.90 18.83
CA GLU A 36 33.52 2.02 17.68
C GLU A 36 34.53 2.33 16.55
N PRO A 37 35.16 1.29 15.96
CA PRO A 37 36.19 1.48 14.95
C PRO A 37 35.60 2.19 13.74
N LYS A 38 35.82 3.50 13.65
CA LYS A 38 35.41 4.30 12.50
C LYS A 38 36.15 3.83 11.24
N PHE A 39 35.45 3.77 10.13
CA PHE A 39 36.02 3.46 8.82
C PHE A 39 37.19 4.40 8.50
N ARG A 40 38.41 3.85 8.36
CA ARG A 40 39.66 4.63 8.36
C ARG A 40 40.14 5.06 6.97
N TYR A 41 39.48 4.61 5.91
CA TYR A 41 39.94 4.83 4.55
C TYR A 41 39.21 6.00 3.90
N GLU A 42 39.98 6.88 3.26
CA GLU A 42 39.45 7.90 2.34
C GLU A 42 39.42 7.35 0.92
N TYR A 43 38.32 7.58 0.21
CA TYR A 43 38.12 7.10 -1.14
C TYR A 43 37.22 8.06 -1.92
N GLN A 44 37.34 8.00 -3.24
CA GLN A 44 36.53 8.79 -4.15
C GLN A 44 36.07 7.92 -5.30
N LYS A 45 34.78 8.02 -5.62
CA LYS A 45 34.17 7.34 -6.76
C LYS A 45 34.90 7.70 -8.06
N GLY A 46 35.26 6.69 -8.85
CA GLY A 46 35.97 6.84 -10.12
C GLY A 46 37.50 6.94 -10.00
N PHE A 47 38.06 6.97 -8.80
CA PHE A 47 39.52 7.00 -8.58
C PHE A 47 40.06 5.62 -8.17
N PRO A 48 41.37 5.35 -8.42
CA PRO A 48 42.03 4.16 -7.90
C PRO A 48 42.05 4.12 -6.36
N TRP A 49 41.86 2.93 -5.79
CA TRP A 49 42.00 2.65 -4.38
C TRP A 49 43.46 2.81 -3.95
N LYS A 50 43.73 3.72 -3.01
CA LYS A 50 45.09 4.12 -2.59
C LYS A 50 45.62 3.38 -1.37
N HIS A 51 44.84 2.44 -0.83
CA HIS A 51 45.18 1.72 0.39
C HIS A 51 45.44 0.25 0.08
N GLU A 52 45.90 -0.49 1.08
CA GLU A 52 46.07 -1.95 0.98
C GLU A 52 44.75 -2.66 0.65
N ASN A 53 44.84 -3.92 0.21
CA ASN A 53 43.69 -4.74 -0.15
C ASN A 53 42.64 -4.74 0.97
N LEU A 54 41.41 -4.36 0.61
CA LEU A 54 40.30 -4.34 1.54
C LEU A 54 39.56 -5.67 1.49
N ILE A 55 39.56 -6.36 2.63
CA ILE A 55 38.82 -7.62 2.85
C ILE A 55 37.75 -7.34 3.90
N ALA A 56 36.55 -7.88 3.69
CA ALA A 56 35.43 -7.74 4.61
C ALA A 56 35.76 -8.32 5.99
N PRO A 57 35.75 -7.51 7.06
CA PRO A 57 36.09 -7.97 8.41
C PRO A 57 34.95 -8.74 9.10
N PHE A 58 33.72 -8.60 8.60
CA PHE A 58 32.51 -9.27 9.08
C PHE A 58 31.47 -9.33 7.94
N ASP A 59 30.35 -10.01 8.17
CA ASP A 59 29.22 -10.06 7.23
C ASP A 59 28.39 -8.78 7.32
N PHE A 60 28.17 -8.09 6.21
CA PHE A 60 27.35 -6.86 6.20
C PHE A 60 26.50 -6.75 4.94
N ALA A 61 25.36 -6.08 5.06
CA ALA A 61 24.42 -5.90 3.96
C ALA A 61 24.83 -4.72 3.07
N ILE A 62 24.59 -4.85 1.76
CA ILE A 62 24.83 -3.76 0.79
C ILE A 62 23.57 -2.90 0.76
N LEU A 63 23.66 -1.71 1.35
CA LEU A 63 22.57 -0.73 1.40
C LEU A 63 22.31 -0.15 0.01
N LYS A 64 21.03 -0.05 -0.36
CA LYS A 64 20.60 0.71 -1.54
C LYS A 64 20.85 2.20 -1.30
N THR A 65 21.03 2.97 -2.37
CA THR A 65 21.06 4.43 -2.24
C THR A 65 19.66 4.95 -1.94
N THR A 66 19.56 6.15 -1.36
CA THR A 66 18.25 6.79 -1.12
C THR A 66 17.48 6.99 -2.44
N GLU A 67 18.17 7.36 -3.51
CA GLU A 67 17.58 7.53 -4.84
C GLU A 67 17.06 6.21 -5.41
N GLU A 68 17.83 5.12 -5.30
CA GLU A 68 17.44 3.78 -5.74
C GLU A 68 16.21 3.29 -4.95
N PHE A 69 16.23 3.45 -3.62
CA PHE A 69 15.15 3.03 -2.74
C PHE A 69 13.86 3.82 -3.00
N GLU A 70 13.92 5.15 -3.09
CA GLU A 70 12.75 5.99 -3.35
C GLU A 70 12.20 5.77 -4.76
N LYS A 71 13.07 5.52 -5.75
CA LYS A 71 12.63 5.15 -7.09
C LYS A 71 11.88 3.81 -7.09
N GLU A 72 12.45 2.78 -6.49
CA GLU A 72 11.81 1.46 -6.40
C GLU A 72 10.46 1.56 -5.67
N LYS A 73 10.43 2.31 -4.57
CA LYS A 73 9.19 2.58 -3.83
C LYS A 73 8.16 3.28 -4.68
N SER A 74 8.52 4.35 -5.37
CA SER A 74 7.63 5.06 -6.29
C SER A 74 7.10 4.12 -7.38
N ASP A 75 7.98 3.33 -8.00
CA ASP A 75 7.63 2.39 -9.07
C ASP A 75 6.63 1.33 -8.58
N GLN A 76 6.84 0.77 -7.38
CA GLN A 76 5.92 -0.20 -6.78
C GLN A 76 4.57 0.44 -6.41
N LEU A 77 4.58 1.63 -5.80
CA LEU A 77 3.35 2.34 -5.42
C LEU A 77 2.53 2.78 -6.66
N ASN A 78 3.19 3.14 -7.75
CA ASN A 78 2.53 3.47 -9.01
C ASN A 78 1.84 2.27 -9.66
N GLN A 79 2.23 1.04 -9.33
CA GLN A 79 1.57 -0.17 -9.82
C GLN A 79 0.39 -0.62 -8.94
N VAL A 80 0.23 -0.05 -7.73
CA VAL A 80 -0.88 -0.40 -6.84
C VAL A 80 -2.19 0.06 -7.45
N ALA A 81 -3.10 -0.88 -7.67
CA ALA A 81 -4.47 -0.61 -8.07
C ALA A 81 -5.32 -0.36 -6.82
N PRO A 82 -6.04 0.77 -6.72
CA PRO A 82 -6.83 1.10 -5.53
C PRO A 82 -7.99 0.12 -5.32
N TYR A 83 -8.35 -0.09 -4.06
CA TYR A 83 -9.48 -0.93 -3.68
C TYR A 83 -10.78 -0.13 -3.70
N PHE A 84 -11.83 -0.78 -4.18
CA PHE A 84 -13.18 -0.28 -4.14
C PHE A 84 -14.10 -1.36 -3.59
N ALA A 85 -14.82 -1.06 -2.52
CA ALA A 85 -15.75 -1.97 -1.87
C ALA A 85 -17.09 -1.96 -2.60
N VAL A 86 -17.64 -3.16 -2.81
CA VAL A 86 -18.96 -3.36 -3.42
C VAL A 86 -19.98 -3.67 -2.33
N ASP A 87 -21.06 -2.90 -2.31
CA ASP A 87 -22.28 -3.29 -1.60
C ASP A 87 -23.12 -4.20 -2.50
N THR A 88 -23.09 -5.49 -2.21
CA THR A 88 -23.82 -6.52 -2.97
C THR A 88 -25.33 -6.44 -2.75
N THR A 89 -25.80 -5.78 -1.69
CA THR A 89 -27.22 -5.69 -1.35
C THR A 89 -27.97 -4.71 -2.23
N ILE A 90 -27.30 -3.64 -2.68
CA ILE A 90 -27.90 -2.60 -3.53
C ILE A 90 -28.42 -3.18 -4.83
N ALA A 91 -27.64 -4.02 -5.51
CA ALA A 91 -28.06 -4.64 -6.77
C ALA A 91 -29.35 -5.44 -6.60
N SER A 92 -29.41 -6.31 -5.59
CA SER A 92 -30.60 -7.12 -5.29
C SER A 92 -31.81 -6.27 -4.91
N GLN A 93 -31.62 -5.24 -4.07
CA GLN A 93 -32.68 -4.33 -3.65
C GLN A 93 -33.27 -3.55 -4.84
N LYS A 94 -32.42 -3.04 -5.73
CA LYS A 94 -32.84 -2.22 -6.87
C LYS A 94 -33.50 -3.04 -7.98
N VAL A 95 -33.05 -4.28 -8.18
CA VAL A 95 -33.73 -5.24 -9.05
C VAL A 95 -35.11 -5.60 -8.50
N ALA A 96 -35.20 -5.96 -7.21
CA ALA A 96 -36.48 -6.29 -6.58
C ALA A 96 -37.47 -5.10 -6.60
N MET A 97 -36.95 -3.88 -6.44
CA MET A 97 -37.76 -2.66 -6.59
C MET A 97 -38.31 -2.50 -8.00
N LEU A 98 -37.49 -2.72 -9.04
CA LEU A 98 -37.93 -2.69 -10.43
C LEU A 98 -39.01 -3.74 -10.72
N GLU A 99 -38.82 -4.96 -10.21
CA GLU A 99 -39.80 -6.05 -10.33
C GLU A 99 -41.14 -5.66 -9.68
N ALA A 100 -41.11 -5.17 -8.44
CA ALA A 100 -42.31 -4.74 -7.71
C ALA A 100 -43.04 -3.58 -8.42
N ASP A 101 -42.29 -2.57 -8.87
CA ASP A 101 -42.85 -1.43 -9.60
C ASP A 101 -43.47 -1.90 -10.91
N TRP A 102 -42.82 -2.80 -11.65
CA TRP A 102 -43.34 -3.38 -12.89
C TRP A 102 -44.65 -4.14 -12.67
N TYR A 103 -44.69 -5.06 -11.70
CA TYR A 103 -45.91 -5.83 -11.41
C TYR A 103 -47.08 -4.96 -10.93
N SER A 104 -46.83 -3.75 -10.42
CA SER A 104 -47.89 -2.82 -10.04
C SER A 104 -48.52 -2.07 -11.23
N ILE A 105 -47.83 -2.02 -12.38
CA ILE A 105 -48.22 -1.23 -13.55
C ILE A 105 -48.45 -2.04 -14.83
N SER A 106 -48.04 -3.32 -14.87
CA SER A 106 -48.16 -4.22 -16.02
C SER A 106 -49.16 -5.35 -15.76
N ASP A 107 -49.60 -6.03 -16.82
CA ASP A 107 -50.30 -7.30 -16.69
C ASP A 107 -49.33 -8.47 -16.37
N SER A 108 -49.88 -9.66 -16.12
CA SER A 108 -49.11 -10.90 -15.89
C SER A 108 -48.90 -11.72 -17.17
N GLY A 109 -48.98 -11.10 -18.35
CA GLY A 109 -48.82 -11.77 -19.64
C GLY A 109 -47.38 -12.19 -19.94
N GLN A 110 -47.20 -13.06 -20.94
CA GLN A 110 -45.87 -13.49 -21.38
C GLN A 110 -45.01 -12.32 -21.88
N ILE A 111 -45.60 -11.40 -22.65
CA ILE A 111 -44.92 -10.21 -23.18
C ILE A 111 -44.42 -9.31 -22.03
N SER A 112 -45.22 -9.17 -20.97
CA SER A 112 -44.85 -8.42 -19.76
C SER A 112 -43.61 -9.01 -19.08
N GLN A 113 -43.50 -10.34 -19.01
CA GLN A 113 -42.30 -11.00 -18.47
C GLN A 113 -41.08 -10.83 -19.38
N GLU A 114 -41.25 -10.86 -20.70
CA GLU A 114 -40.16 -10.59 -21.65
C GLU A 114 -39.63 -9.16 -21.51
N VAL A 115 -40.51 -8.18 -21.36
CA VAL A 115 -40.14 -6.79 -21.09
C VAL A 115 -39.39 -6.68 -19.78
N LEU A 116 -39.91 -7.26 -18.70
CA LEU A 116 -39.25 -7.23 -17.39
C LEU A 116 -37.82 -7.79 -17.47
N ASN A 117 -37.63 -8.94 -18.11
CA ASN A 117 -36.31 -9.53 -18.31
C ASN A 117 -35.38 -8.63 -19.12
N SER A 118 -35.90 -7.96 -20.16
CA SER A 118 -35.12 -7.03 -20.97
C SER A 118 -34.66 -5.77 -20.22
N LEU A 119 -35.31 -5.43 -19.09
CA LEU A 119 -34.91 -4.33 -18.21
C LEU A 119 -33.99 -4.81 -17.07
N ILE A 120 -34.28 -5.98 -16.48
CA ILE A 120 -33.51 -6.54 -15.38
C ILE A 120 -32.09 -6.92 -15.83
N LEU A 121 -31.92 -7.53 -17.00
CA LEU A 121 -30.62 -8.01 -17.45
C LEU A 121 -29.60 -6.86 -17.61
N PRO A 122 -29.93 -5.75 -18.31
CA PRO A 122 -29.05 -4.58 -18.35
C PRO A 122 -28.81 -3.98 -16.97
N LEU A 123 -29.84 -3.88 -16.11
CA LEU A 123 -29.68 -3.34 -14.76
C LEU A 123 -28.69 -4.17 -13.92
N LYS A 124 -28.84 -5.50 -13.94
CA LYS A 124 -27.90 -6.42 -13.28
C LYS A 124 -26.49 -6.26 -13.85
N SER A 125 -26.35 -6.13 -15.17
CA SER A 125 -25.05 -5.92 -15.80
C SER A 125 -24.39 -4.62 -15.34
N LEU A 126 -25.14 -3.51 -15.24
CA LEU A 126 -24.61 -2.24 -14.70
C LEU A 126 -24.04 -2.43 -13.29
N TYR A 127 -24.77 -3.12 -12.41
CA TYR A 127 -24.34 -3.38 -11.03
C TYR A 127 -23.15 -4.36 -10.93
N GLU A 128 -23.09 -5.36 -11.82
CA GLU A 128 -22.00 -6.32 -11.89
C GLU A 128 -20.68 -5.64 -12.28
N LYS A 129 -20.74 -4.75 -13.29
CA LYS A 129 -19.58 -3.94 -13.69
C LYS A 129 -19.21 -2.94 -12.60
N GLY A 130 -20.21 -2.29 -12.01
CA GLY A 130 -20.04 -1.35 -10.91
C GLY A 130 -20.47 0.07 -11.26
N ILE A 131 -21.20 0.68 -10.33
CA ILE A 131 -21.67 2.06 -10.41
C ILE A 131 -21.01 2.86 -9.28
N LEU A 132 -20.25 3.88 -9.66
CA LEU A 132 -19.63 4.88 -8.80
C LEU A 132 -20.55 6.10 -8.67
N GLN A 133 -20.44 6.81 -7.54
CA GLN A 133 -21.24 8.02 -7.31
C GLN A 133 -20.94 9.13 -8.34
N ARG A 134 -19.68 9.26 -8.75
CA ARG A 134 -19.19 10.25 -9.71
C ARG A 134 -18.39 9.57 -10.83
N SER A 135 -18.08 10.31 -11.88
CA SER A 135 -17.28 9.83 -13.00
C SER A 135 -15.92 9.28 -12.56
N PRO A 136 -15.46 8.12 -13.07
CA PRO A 136 -14.18 7.54 -12.68
C PRO A 136 -13.00 8.52 -12.79
N GLU A 137 -13.00 9.39 -13.80
CA GLU A 137 -11.95 10.38 -14.07
C GLU A 137 -11.86 11.48 -13.00
N THR A 138 -12.85 11.59 -12.12
CA THR A 138 -12.88 12.59 -11.04
C THR A 138 -12.32 12.07 -9.71
N TYR A 139 -11.96 10.78 -9.63
CA TYR A 139 -11.27 10.20 -8.48
C TYR A 139 -9.77 10.38 -8.64
N LYS A 140 -9.13 11.01 -7.64
CA LYS A 140 -7.68 11.22 -7.63
C LYS A 140 -6.93 9.88 -7.53
N GLU A 141 -7.55 8.93 -6.85
CA GLU A 141 -7.02 7.59 -6.61
C GLU A 141 -6.92 6.78 -7.91
N LEU A 142 -7.70 7.15 -8.94
CA LEU A 142 -7.71 6.55 -10.26
C LEU A 142 -6.82 7.28 -11.27
N GLU A 143 -6.14 8.35 -10.88
CA GLU A 143 -5.27 9.11 -11.77
C GLU A 143 -4.10 8.24 -12.25
N GLY A 144 -3.97 8.09 -13.57
CA GLY A 144 -2.96 7.21 -14.18
C GLY A 144 -3.20 5.71 -13.95
N LYS A 145 -4.37 5.31 -13.42
CA LYS A 145 -4.71 3.90 -13.18
C LYS A 145 -5.67 3.39 -14.25
N ASN A 146 -5.39 2.21 -14.77
CA ASN A 146 -6.24 1.53 -15.75
C ASN A 146 -7.16 0.48 -15.12
N GLU A 147 -6.88 0.08 -13.87
CA GLU A 147 -7.61 -0.97 -13.17
C GLU A 147 -7.85 -0.62 -11.69
N ILE A 148 -8.88 -1.23 -11.11
CA ILE A 148 -9.21 -1.23 -9.69
C ILE A 148 -9.22 -2.64 -9.13
N ARG A 149 -9.10 -2.75 -7.81
CA ARG A 149 -9.39 -3.96 -7.04
C ARG A 149 -10.83 -3.86 -6.49
N LYS A 150 -11.77 -4.48 -7.19
CA LYS A 150 -13.18 -4.56 -6.79
C LYS A 150 -13.32 -5.62 -5.69
N ARG A 151 -13.71 -5.20 -4.49
CA ARG A 151 -13.80 -6.05 -3.29
C ARG A 151 -15.25 -6.30 -2.87
N ALA A 152 -15.67 -7.55 -2.87
CA ALA A 152 -16.98 -7.99 -2.37
C ALA A 152 -16.77 -8.93 -1.17
N GLY A 153 -16.88 -8.39 0.04
CA GLY A 153 -16.51 -9.12 1.26
C GLY A 153 -15.01 -9.45 1.28
N THR A 154 -14.69 -10.75 1.24
CA THR A 154 -13.30 -11.27 1.17
C THR A 154 -12.81 -11.51 -0.25
N ALA A 155 -13.70 -11.51 -1.25
CA ALA A 155 -13.32 -11.72 -2.64
C ALA A 155 -12.81 -10.41 -3.26
N VAL A 156 -11.74 -10.51 -4.04
CA VAL A 156 -11.13 -9.38 -4.76
C VAL A 156 -10.98 -9.73 -6.23
N GLU A 157 -11.55 -8.91 -7.10
CA GLU A 157 -11.49 -9.03 -8.56
C GLU A 157 -10.76 -7.81 -9.14
N LYS A 158 -9.98 -8.01 -10.21
CA LYS A 158 -9.46 -6.88 -10.98
C LYS A 158 -10.51 -6.40 -11.98
N ARG A 159 -10.71 -5.08 -12.06
CA ARG A 159 -11.65 -4.48 -13.01
C ARG A 159 -11.03 -3.31 -13.73
N ALA A 160 -11.21 -3.21 -15.05
CA ALA A 160 -10.76 -2.04 -15.79
C ALA A 160 -11.58 -0.81 -15.37
N VAL A 161 -10.92 0.35 -15.23
CA VAL A 161 -11.59 1.62 -14.92
C VAL A 161 -12.60 1.99 -16.02
N SER A 162 -12.29 1.66 -17.27
CA SER A 162 -13.17 1.88 -18.43
C SER A 162 -14.48 1.09 -18.40
N ASP A 163 -14.55 0.01 -17.61
CA ASP A 163 -15.77 -0.80 -17.48
C ASP A 163 -16.74 -0.23 -16.44
N LEU A 164 -16.29 0.71 -15.61
CA LEU A 164 -17.07 1.27 -14.52
C LEU A 164 -18.02 2.34 -15.02
N PHE A 165 -19.19 2.41 -14.40
CA PHE A 165 -20.15 3.47 -14.64
C PHE A 165 -20.14 4.50 -13.51
N SER A 166 -20.55 5.72 -13.82
CA SER A 166 -21.01 6.67 -12.82
C SER A 166 -22.52 6.59 -12.72
N GLU A 167 -23.11 7.10 -11.64
CA GLU A 167 -24.57 7.25 -11.54
C GLU A 167 -25.14 7.98 -12.76
N LYS A 168 -24.44 9.00 -13.27
CA LYS A 168 -24.84 9.75 -14.47
C LYS A 168 -24.82 8.89 -15.74
N THR A 169 -23.75 8.14 -15.99
CA THR A 169 -23.64 7.31 -17.20
C THR A 169 -24.57 6.10 -17.11
N ALA A 170 -24.68 5.46 -15.95
CA ALA A 170 -25.63 4.38 -15.68
C ALA A 170 -27.09 4.85 -15.86
N TYR A 171 -27.45 6.03 -15.35
CA TYR A 171 -28.76 6.63 -15.55
C TYR A 171 -29.07 6.81 -17.04
N THR A 172 -28.11 7.33 -17.80
CA THR A 172 -28.28 7.59 -19.24
C THR A 172 -28.47 6.28 -20.01
N LEU A 173 -27.63 5.27 -19.73
CA LEU A 173 -27.73 3.95 -20.35
C LEU A 173 -29.08 3.29 -20.04
N PHE A 174 -29.49 3.26 -18.77
CA PHE A 174 -30.75 2.65 -18.39
C PHE A 174 -31.97 3.40 -18.94
N THR A 175 -31.89 4.74 -19.03
CA THR A 175 -32.93 5.54 -19.69
C THR A 175 -33.04 5.18 -21.18
N ASN A 176 -31.93 4.95 -21.86
CA ASN A 176 -31.93 4.50 -23.26
C ASN A 176 -32.51 3.09 -23.38
N THR A 177 -32.15 2.17 -22.47
CA THR A 177 -32.74 0.83 -22.39
C THR A 177 -34.27 0.88 -22.26
N LEU A 178 -34.81 1.75 -21.39
CA LEU A 178 -36.27 1.93 -21.28
C LEU A 178 -36.88 2.43 -22.59
N LYS A 179 -36.25 3.40 -23.26
CA LYS A 179 -36.74 3.93 -24.54
C LYS A 179 -36.72 2.88 -25.66
N GLU A 180 -35.63 2.13 -25.77
CA GLU A 180 -35.48 1.05 -26.77
C GLU A 180 -36.50 -0.06 -26.52
N THR A 181 -36.69 -0.44 -25.26
CA THR A 181 -37.69 -1.43 -24.86
C THR A 181 -39.10 -0.94 -25.17
N ALA A 182 -39.42 0.31 -24.88
CA ALA A 182 -40.71 0.90 -25.21
C ALA A 182 -40.98 0.96 -26.72
N GLY A 183 -39.95 1.23 -27.54
CA GLY A 183 -40.07 1.18 -29.00
C GLY A 183 -40.30 -0.23 -29.55
N LYS A 184 -39.75 -1.25 -28.88
CA LYS A 184 -39.92 -2.66 -29.24
C LYS A 184 -41.28 -3.23 -28.83
N TYR A 185 -41.87 -2.71 -27.75
CA TYR A 185 -43.15 -3.15 -27.19
C TYR A 185 -44.13 -1.97 -27.04
N PRO A 186 -44.68 -1.44 -28.15
CA PRO A 186 -45.59 -0.28 -28.12
C PRO A 186 -46.82 -0.46 -27.22
N GLU A 187 -47.31 -1.69 -27.07
CA GLU A 187 -48.43 -2.06 -26.20
C GLU A 187 -48.16 -1.80 -24.71
N LEU A 188 -46.90 -1.75 -24.30
CA LEU A 188 -46.47 -1.51 -22.92
C LEU A 188 -45.72 -0.19 -22.73
N ASP A 189 -45.60 0.65 -23.76
CA ASP A 189 -44.92 1.95 -23.71
C ASP A 189 -45.40 2.83 -22.54
N ALA A 190 -46.72 2.90 -22.33
CA ALA A 190 -47.30 3.68 -21.24
C ALA A 190 -46.92 3.15 -19.84
N ALA A 191 -46.72 1.85 -19.69
CA ALA A 191 -46.24 1.25 -18.45
C ALA A 191 -44.74 1.53 -18.27
N ILE A 192 -43.93 1.29 -19.31
CA ILE A 192 -42.48 1.50 -19.28
C ILE A 192 -42.15 2.96 -18.94
N LYS A 193 -42.90 3.94 -19.46
CA LYS A 193 -42.71 5.38 -19.17
C LYS A 193 -43.00 5.77 -17.72
N LYS A 194 -43.73 4.96 -16.95
CA LYS A 194 -43.95 5.21 -15.51
C LYS A 194 -42.73 4.84 -14.67
N LEU A 195 -41.86 3.97 -15.19
CA LEU A 195 -40.62 3.59 -14.52
C LEU A 195 -39.65 4.78 -14.53
N THR A 196 -39.23 5.20 -13.34
CA THR A 196 -38.32 6.35 -13.19
C THR A 196 -36.89 5.83 -12.97
N PRO A 197 -35.95 6.01 -13.92
CA PRO A 197 -34.58 5.47 -13.84
C PRO A 197 -33.85 5.79 -12.54
N LYS A 198 -34.06 7.00 -11.99
CA LYS A 198 -33.44 7.47 -10.75
C LYS A 198 -33.73 6.56 -9.54
N ASN A 199 -34.84 5.84 -9.54
CA ASN A 199 -35.20 4.95 -8.44
C ASN A 199 -34.31 3.70 -8.39
N TYR A 200 -33.84 3.25 -9.56
CA TYR A 200 -33.14 1.98 -9.74
C TYR A 200 -31.64 2.14 -9.90
N ILE A 201 -31.13 3.35 -10.12
CA ILE A 201 -29.70 3.63 -10.33
C ILE A 201 -29.14 4.37 -9.12
N VAL A 202 -28.29 3.67 -8.36
CA VAL A 202 -27.52 4.21 -7.23
C VAL A 202 -26.13 3.57 -7.26
N ALA A 203 -25.12 4.29 -6.81
CA ALA A 203 -23.77 3.73 -6.66
C ALA A 203 -23.77 2.49 -5.76
N ASN A 204 -23.13 1.41 -6.21
CA ASN A 204 -22.89 0.20 -5.42
C ASN A 204 -21.42 -0.06 -5.14
N ILE A 205 -20.54 0.81 -5.65
CA ILE A 205 -19.10 0.72 -5.47
C ILE A 205 -18.59 2.04 -4.88
N GLU A 206 -17.77 1.93 -3.84
CA GLU A 206 -17.14 3.07 -3.16
C GLU A 206 -15.64 2.82 -2.94
N TYR A 207 -14.84 3.88 -2.94
CA TYR A 207 -13.41 3.78 -2.67
C TYR A 207 -13.14 3.27 -1.25
N ASP A 208 -12.32 2.22 -1.14
CA ASP A 208 -11.92 1.64 0.13
C ASP A 208 -10.53 2.14 0.52
N ASP A 209 -10.52 3.32 1.15
CA ASP A 209 -9.31 3.99 1.63
C ASP A 209 -8.52 3.15 2.62
N LEU A 210 -9.21 2.43 3.52
CA LEU A 210 -8.59 1.65 4.57
C LEU A 210 -7.79 0.48 4.00
N THR A 211 -8.43 -0.32 3.13
CA THR A 211 -7.76 -1.48 2.51
C THR A 211 -6.65 -1.02 1.58
N THR A 212 -6.87 0.05 0.81
CA THR A 212 -5.86 0.61 -0.09
C THR A 212 -4.62 1.09 0.66
N LYS A 213 -4.80 1.84 1.76
CA LYS A 213 -3.69 2.31 2.58
C LYS A 213 -2.95 1.16 3.25
N LYS A 214 -3.66 0.13 3.70
CA LYS A 214 -3.04 -1.06 4.29
C LYS A 214 -2.15 -1.77 3.27
N ASP A 215 -2.61 -1.97 2.05
CA ASP A 215 -1.83 -2.60 0.97
C ASP A 215 -0.59 -1.75 0.63
N ILE A 216 -0.74 -0.43 0.52
CA ILE A 216 0.37 0.50 0.31
C ILE A 216 1.41 0.41 1.45
N GLN A 217 0.97 0.33 2.70
CA GLN A 217 1.85 0.19 3.86
C GLN A 217 2.58 -1.15 3.84
N GLU A 218 1.89 -2.24 3.53
CA GLU A 218 2.48 -3.58 3.47
C GLU A 218 3.52 -3.68 2.35
N ILE A 219 3.22 -3.16 1.17
CA ILE A 219 4.18 -3.06 0.07
C ILE A 219 5.39 -2.24 0.49
N SER A 220 5.17 -1.05 1.05
CA SER A 220 6.25 -0.15 1.49
C SER A 220 7.15 -0.77 2.56
N ALA A 221 6.58 -1.56 3.48
CA ALA A 221 7.31 -2.24 4.54
C ALA A 221 8.14 -3.44 4.02
N ASN A 222 7.69 -4.06 2.94
CA ASN A 222 8.35 -5.21 2.33
C ASN A 222 9.47 -4.82 1.33
N ILE A 223 9.66 -3.54 1.03
CA ILE A 223 10.78 -3.08 0.21
C ILE A 223 12.07 -3.25 1.01
N SER A 224 12.94 -4.14 0.53
CA SER A 224 14.25 -4.38 1.15
C SER A 224 15.12 -3.11 1.07
N PRO A 225 15.72 -2.65 2.19
CA PRO A 225 16.69 -1.56 2.17
C PRO A 225 18.03 -1.97 1.55
N THR A 226 18.24 -3.27 1.34
CA THR A 226 19.50 -3.85 0.88
C THR A 226 19.33 -4.59 -0.43
N ARG A 227 20.39 -4.63 -1.25
CA ARG A 227 20.41 -5.39 -2.52
C ARG A 227 21.18 -6.71 -2.43
N GLY A 228 21.84 -6.98 -1.31
CA GLY A 228 22.68 -8.16 -1.12
C GLY A 228 23.48 -8.08 0.18
N MET A 229 24.46 -8.97 0.32
CA MET A 229 25.33 -9.06 1.49
C MET A 229 26.74 -9.44 1.05
N VAL A 230 27.74 -8.83 1.69
CA VAL A 230 29.16 -9.19 1.57
C VAL A 230 29.50 -10.07 2.76
N LYS A 231 30.20 -11.18 2.52
CA LYS A 231 30.58 -12.11 3.59
C LYS A 231 31.96 -11.80 4.15
N THR A 232 32.19 -12.19 5.39
CA THR A 232 33.48 -12.14 6.06
C THR A 232 34.54 -12.84 5.23
N GLY A 233 35.69 -12.20 5.05
CA GLY A 233 36.80 -12.74 4.24
C GLY A 233 36.63 -12.52 2.74
N GLU A 234 35.50 -11.97 2.28
CA GLU A 234 35.31 -11.58 0.89
C GLU A 234 36.17 -10.36 0.56
N ARG A 235 36.88 -10.42 -0.56
CA ARG A 235 37.72 -9.31 -1.03
C ARG A 235 36.84 -8.24 -1.67
N ILE A 236 36.88 -7.03 -1.11
CA ILE A 236 36.11 -5.88 -1.60
C ILE A 236 36.89 -5.13 -2.69
N LEU A 237 38.16 -4.77 -2.43
CA LEU A 237 38.99 -3.97 -3.32
C LEU A 237 40.46 -4.42 -3.28
N LEU A 238 41.14 -4.40 -4.43
CA LEU A 238 42.60 -4.47 -4.50
C LEU A 238 43.23 -3.08 -4.48
N GLU A 239 44.48 -3.00 -4.01
CA GLU A 239 45.32 -1.82 -4.19
C GLU A 239 45.41 -1.43 -5.68
N GLY A 240 45.17 -0.16 -5.97
CA GLY A 240 45.15 0.39 -7.34
C GLY A 240 43.86 0.10 -8.14
N GLU A 241 42.92 -0.69 -7.61
CA GLU A 241 41.66 -0.98 -8.30
C GLU A 241 40.74 0.24 -8.34
N ILE A 242 40.03 0.46 -9.45
CA ILE A 242 39.10 1.58 -9.59
C ILE A 242 37.87 1.36 -8.69
N VAL A 243 37.53 2.38 -7.91
CA VAL A 243 36.30 2.43 -7.11
C VAL A 243 35.13 2.82 -8.02
N ASP A 244 34.52 1.81 -8.64
CA ASP A 244 33.29 1.96 -9.43
C ASP A 244 32.04 2.15 -8.55
N ASP A 245 30.88 2.38 -9.17
CA ASP A 245 29.58 2.59 -8.51
C ASP A 245 29.21 1.48 -7.52
N THR A 246 29.48 0.23 -7.90
CA THR A 246 29.13 -0.94 -7.08
C THR A 246 30.02 -0.99 -5.84
N LYS A 247 31.33 -0.85 -6.03
CA LYS A 247 32.32 -0.86 -4.94
C LYS A 247 32.18 0.33 -4.02
N PHE A 248 31.92 1.52 -4.57
CA PHE A 248 31.63 2.71 -3.78
C PHE A 248 30.47 2.45 -2.81
N GLN A 249 29.41 1.81 -3.30
CA GLN A 249 28.26 1.51 -2.45
C GLN A 249 28.55 0.42 -1.41
N ILE A 250 29.39 -0.56 -1.72
CA ILE A 250 29.88 -1.55 -0.74
C ILE A 250 30.70 -0.84 0.35
N LEU A 251 31.56 0.11 -0.01
CA LEU A 251 32.35 0.91 0.94
C LEU A 251 31.46 1.76 1.84
N GLU A 252 30.48 2.47 1.27
CA GLU A 252 29.50 3.25 2.04
C GLU A 252 28.68 2.37 3.00
N SER A 253 28.33 1.16 2.55
CA SER A 253 27.62 0.18 3.38
C SER A 253 28.48 -0.34 4.53
N LEU A 254 29.74 -0.69 4.26
CA LEU A 254 30.71 -1.12 5.26
C LEU A 254 31.02 0.00 6.27
N LYS A 255 31.06 1.25 5.82
CA LYS A 255 31.27 2.42 6.67
C LYS A 255 30.07 2.73 7.58
N SER A 256 28.87 2.33 7.16
CA SER A 256 27.61 2.55 7.89
C SER A 256 27.20 1.36 8.76
N SER A 257 27.93 0.23 8.68
CA SER A 257 27.71 -0.99 9.47
C SER A 257 28.53 -0.97 10.75
#